data_AF-A0A259YH07-F1
#
_entry.id   AF-A0A259YH07-F1
#
_cell.length_a   1.000
_cell.length_b   1.000
_cell.length_c   1.000
_cell.angle_alpha   90.00
_cell.angle_beta   90.00
_cell.angle_gamma   90.00
#
_symmetry.space_group_name_H-M   'P 1'
#
loop_
_entity.id
_entity.type
_entity.pdbx_description
1 polymer ?
#
loop_
_entity_poly.entity_id
_entity_poly.type
_entity_poly.pdbx_seq_one_letter_code
_entity_poly.pdbx_strand_id
1 'polypeptide(L)' 'MITALLTDAAGLSFSVTVEPAVLGDVARISWALSPPDAPAVVTGQDFAVIKDGTIAELYTFIDRR' A
#
# COMPACT_ATOMS: atom_id res chain seq x y z
N MET A 1 -0.90 13.50 -12.04
CA MET A 1 -1.63 14.07 -10.88
C MET A 1 -2.24 12.91 -10.12
N ILE A 2 -1.92 12.75 -8.82
CA ILE A 2 -2.46 11.66 -7.96
C ILE A 2 -3.99 11.63 -7.97
N THR A 3 -4.65 12.78 -8.15
CA THR A 3 -6.11 12.93 -8.18
C THR A 3 -6.81 12.03 -9.21
N ALA A 4 -6.19 11.77 -10.37
CA ALA A 4 -6.77 10.92 -11.41
C ALA A 4 -6.81 9.43 -11.01
N LEU A 5 -5.89 8.98 -10.14
CA LEU A 5 -5.90 7.62 -9.59
C LEU A 5 -7.00 7.44 -8.54
N LEU A 6 -7.40 8.53 -7.88
CA LEU A 6 -8.39 8.49 -6.80
C LEU A 6 -9.84 8.56 -7.31
N THR A 7 -10.06 8.99 -8.55
CA THR A 7 -11.41 9.11 -9.11
C THR A 7 -12.14 7.76 -9.15
N ASP A 8 -11.42 6.70 -9.53
CA ASP A 8 -11.99 5.34 -9.61
C ASP A 8 -11.94 4.59 -8.27
N ALA A 9 -11.34 5.19 -7.23
CA ALA A 9 -11.22 4.61 -5.89
C ALA A 9 -12.21 5.22 -4.88
N ALA A 10 -13.22 5.96 -5.36
CA ALA A 10 -14.22 6.58 -4.49
C ALA A 10 -14.92 5.55 -3.59
N GLY A 11 -14.90 5.80 -2.28
CA GLY A 11 -15.50 4.89 -1.29
C GLY A 11 -14.62 3.69 -0.91
N LEU A 12 -13.38 3.60 -1.38
CA LEU A 12 -12.41 2.59 -0.96
C LEU A 12 -11.40 3.18 0.03
N SER A 13 -10.91 2.35 0.96
CA SER A 13 -9.85 2.73 1.90
C SER A 13 -8.75 1.67 1.96
N PHE A 14 -7.52 2.12 2.17
CA PHE A 14 -6.38 1.25 2.45
C PHE A 14 -6.31 0.95 3.94
N SER A 15 -6.07 -0.31 4.30
CA SER A 15 -5.75 -0.73 5.66
C SER A 15 -4.50 -1.59 5.67
N VAL A 16 -3.74 -1.52 6.77
CA VAL A 16 -2.58 -2.38 7.01
C VAL A 16 -3.08 -3.76 7.46
N THR A 17 -2.60 -4.82 6.81
CA THR A 17 -3.07 -6.20 7.05
C THR A 17 -2.09 -7.04 7.86
N VAL A 18 -0.83 -6.61 7.93
CA VAL A 18 0.24 -7.26 8.69
C VAL A 18 1.08 -6.17 9.34
N GLU A 19 1.59 -6.42 10.54
CA GLU A 19 2.52 -5.51 11.22
C GLU A 19 3.66 -5.12 10.26
N PRO A 20 3.90 -3.81 10.04
CA PRO A 20 4.99 -3.34 9.22
C PRO A 20 6.34 -3.87 9.70
N ALA A 21 7.21 -4.21 8.76
CA ALA A 21 8.56 -4.67 9.06
C ALA A 21 9.60 -3.69 8.51
N VAL A 22 10.69 -3.51 9.24
CA VAL A 22 11.82 -2.64 8.85
C VAL A 22 13.11 -3.44 8.94
N LEU A 23 13.96 -3.32 7.91
CA LEU A 23 15.30 -3.86 7.87
C LEU A 23 16.25 -2.82 7.26
N GLY A 24 17.05 -2.17 8.11
CA GLY A 24 17.89 -1.05 7.71
C GLY A 24 17.03 0.07 7.10
N ASP A 25 17.39 0.48 5.89
CA ASP A 25 16.71 1.56 5.15
C ASP A 25 15.53 1.08 4.31
N VAL A 26 15.06 -0.16 4.51
CA VAL A 26 13.94 -0.75 3.76
C VAL A 26 12.79 -1.05 4.71
N ALA A 27 11.59 -0.62 4.33
CA ALA A 27 10.34 -0.96 5.03
C ALA A 27 9.44 -1.79 4.12
N ARG A 28 8.73 -2.76 4.71
CA ARG A 28 7.69 -3.56 4.05
C ARG A 28 6.36 -3.36 4.76
N ILE A 29 5.32 -3.05 3.98
CA ILE A 29 3.93 -2.96 4.45
C ILE A 29 3.07 -3.91 3.61
N SER A 30 2.16 -4.62 4.26
CA SER A 30 1.09 -5.37 3.58
C SER A 30 -0.23 -4.63 3.78
N TRP A 31 -1.01 -4.53 2.71
CA TRP A 31 -2.22 -3.71 2.69
C TRP A 31 -3.39 -4.39 1.99
N ALA A 32 -4.60 -3.94 2.31
CA ALA A 32 -5.84 -4.25 1.61
C ALA A 32 -6.54 -2.96 1.19
N LEU A 33 -7.12 -2.94 -0.01
CA LEU A 33 -8.04 -1.90 -0.47
C LEU A 33 -9.46 -2.46 -0.43
N SER A 34 -10.31 -1.84 0.38
CA SER A 34 -11.65 -2.36 0.68
C SER A 34 -12.69 -1.24 0.70
N PRO A 35 -13.96 -1.54 0.37
CA PRO A 35 -15.10 -0.75 0.81
C PRO A 35 -15.26 -0.83 2.35
N PRO A 36 -16.04 0.06 3.00
CA PRO A 36 -16.17 0.10 4.46
C PRO A 36 -16.66 -1.21 5.09
N ASP A 37 -17.61 -1.89 4.44
CA ASP A 37 -18.31 -3.05 5.00
C ASP A 37 -18.28 -4.27 4.05
N ALA A 38 -17.26 -4.37 3.20
CA ALA A 38 -17.11 -5.47 2.25
C ALA A 38 -15.67 -6.02 2.23
N PRO A 39 -15.47 -7.26 1.75
CA PRO A 39 -14.12 -7.82 1.59
C PRO A 39 -13.23 -6.97 0.68
N ALA A 40 -11.92 -7.12 0.85
CA ALA A 40 -10.93 -6.47 0.02
C ALA A 40 -11.14 -6.79 -1.48
N VAL A 41 -11.14 -5.74 -2.29
CA VAL A 41 -11.21 -5.86 -3.77
C VAL A 41 -9.83 -6.10 -4.36
N VAL A 42 -8.78 -5.63 -3.68
CA VAL A 42 -7.38 -5.92 -4.01
C VAL A 42 -6.54 -5.90 -2.74
N THR A 43 -5.55 -6.77 -2.67
CA THR A 43 -4.51 -6.76 -1.62
C THR A 43 -3.15 -6.65 -2.27
N GLY A 44 -2.17 -6.23 -1.49
CA GLY A 44 -0.82 -6.11 -1.98
C GLY A 44 0.19 -5.84 -0.90
N GLN A 45 1.42 -5.61 -1.36
CA GLN A 45 2.56 -5.27 -0.52
C GLN A 45 3.36 -4.15 -1.16
N ASP A 46 3.85 -3.27 -0.31
CA ASP A 46 4.78 -2.22 -0.69
C ASP A 46 6.14 -2.47 -0.01
N PHE A 47 7.21 -2.26 -0.77
CA PHE A 47 8.57 -2.14 -0.26
C PHE A 47 9.05 -0.72 -0.52
N ALA A 48 9.32 0.03 0.53
CA ALA A 48 9.85 1.38 0.46
C ALA A 48 11.34 1.36 0.80
N VAL A 49 12.16 2.01 -0.03
CA VAL A 49 13.55 2.35 0.30
C VAL A 49 13.56 3.78 0.80
N ILE A 50 14.06 4.00 2.03
CA ILE A 50 14.13 5.29 2.69
C ILE A 50 15.55 5.84 2.56
N LYS A 51 15.68 7.06 2.07
CA LYS A 51 16.96 7.79 2.05
C LYS A 51 16.76 9.18 2.63
N ASP A 52 17.62 9.55 3.57
CA ASP A 52 17.59 10.87 4.24
C ASP A 52 16.21 11.21 4.82
N GLY A 53 15.50 10.21 5.37
CA GLY A 53 14.18 10.36 5.97
C GLY A 53 13.01 10.46 4.97
N THR A 54 13.27 10.23 3.68
CA THR A 54 12.26 10.30 2.61
C THR A 54 12.17 8.98 1.83
N ILE A 55 11.00 8.67 1.28
CA ILE A 55 10.84 7.52 0.38
C ILE A 55 11.56 7.84 -0.93
N ALA A 56 12.67 7.16 -1.19
CA ALA A 56 13.45 7.31 -2.41
C ALA A 56 12.92 6.39 -3.52
N GLU A 57 12.47 5.19 -3.16
CA GLU A 57 11.91 4.19 -4.07
C GLU A 57 10.71 3.50 -3.41
N LEU A 58 9.70 3.17 -4.20
CA LEU A 58 8.53 2.42 -3.77
C LEU A 58 8.22 1.34 -4.80
N TYR A 59 8.25 0.08 -4.36
CA TYR A 59 7.91 -1.08 -5.17
C TYR A 59 6.60 -1.66 -4.65
N THR A 60 5.55 -1.55 -5.45
CA THR A 60 4.22 -2.09 -5.14
C THR A 60 3.99 -3.40 -5.88
N PHE A 61 3.54 -4.41 -5.15
CA PHE A 61 3.17 -5.72 -5.65
C PHE A 61 1.69 -5.94 -5.37
N ILE A 62 0.95 -6.34 -6.40
CA ILE A 62 -0.46 -6.70 -6.29
C ILE A 62 -0.53 -8.22 -6.11
N ASP A 63 -1.18 -8.67 -5.04
CA ASP A 63 -1.37 -10.09 -4.82
C ASP A 63 -2.37 -10.62 -5.85
N ARG A 64 -1.98 -11.69 -6.56
CA ARG A 64 -2.92 -12.44 -7.39
C ARG A 64 -3.62 -13.49 -6.55
N ARG A 65 -4.92 -13.64 -6.77
CA ARG A 65 -5.68 -14.81 -6.31
C ARG A 65 -5.35 -16.04 -7.14
#